data_AF-A0A352AQJ1-F1
#
_entry.id   AF-A0A352AQJ1-F1
#
_cell.length_a   1.000
_cell.length_b   1.000
_cell.length_c   1.000
_cell.angle_alpha   90.00
_cell.angle_beta   90.00
_cell.angle_gamma   90.00
#
_symmetry.space_group_name_H-M   'P 1'
#
loop_
_entity.id
_entity.type
_entity.pdbx_description
1 polymer ?
#
loop_
_entity_poly.entity_id
_entity_poly.type
_entity_poly.pdbx_seq_one_letter_code
_entity_poly.pdbx_strand_id
1 'polypeptide(L)'
;MTSAVGNLSPFIRRLLGRWRVVWIVLLAALLLSGCVKYDVAVNFNDEHHGAIVQHIRLGEQLTSFSNAQATEWLRSIEQRAKQLQGKTKRFSSQEIVVTVPFSNGEELAAKFNQFFNPVAAGSGSKKRKTGNLPSIDSKLNLKQHNFFVVQQNQLSYELDLRSLAVLAANGSAIVSPGSLLDLHFSLETPWGAKTIGQTANTINPKSYNNGHKLVWTLIPGQLNRLEVVFWLPSPLGIGTIVIVVLVLSGFYVKYKSFPWIPEQNLSETSPLSVN
;
A
#
# COMPACT_ATOMS: atom_id res chain seq x y z
N MET A 1 28.92 33.62 -58.64
CA MET A 1 28.41 32.31 -58.17
C MET A 1 27.90 32.48 -56.75
N THR A 2 26.59 32.38 -56.59
CA THR A 2 25.80 32.58 -55.37
C THR A 2 25.63 31.26 -54.60
N SER A 3 25.60 31.32 -53.26
CA SER A 3 24.89 30.40 -52.34
C SER A 3 25.05 30.95 -50.90
N ALA A 4 24.11 31.75 -50.40
CA ALA A 4 22.90 31.34 -49.68
C ALA A 4 23.17 30.76 -48.26
N VAL A 5 23.39 31.67 -47.30
CA VAL A 5 23.34 31.38 -45.86
C VAL A 5 21.87 31.27 -45.45
N GLY A 6 21.40 30.04 -45.24
CA GLY A 6 20.03 29.75 -44.78
C GLY A 6 19.84 30.09 -43.31
N ASN A 7 19.13 31.18 -43.05
CA ASN A 7 18.62 31.60 -41.73
C ASN A 7 17.61 30.56 -41.19
N LEU A 8 18.03 29.69 -40.26
CA LEU A 8 17.09 28.83 -39.54
C LEU A 8 16.41 29.62 -38.42
N SER A 9 15.11 29.84 -38.63
CA SER A 9 14.25 30.85 -38.02
C SER A 9 14.17 30.89 -36.47
N PRO A 10 13.91 32.08 -35.87
CA PRO A 10 13.59 32.28 -34.45
C PRO A 10 12.29 31.57 -33.98
N PHE A 11 11.56 30.94 -34.91
CA PHE A 11 10.33 30.22 -34.66
C PHE A 11 10.55 28.92 -33.89
N ILE A 12 11.64 28.20 -34.18
CA ILE A 12 12.00 26.93 -33.52
C ILE A 12 12.38 27.17 -32.04
N ARG A 13 13.09 28.28 -31.75
CA ARG A 13 13.42 28.66 -30.36
C ARG A 13 12.19 29.03 -29.53
N ARG A 14 11.18 29.67 -30.14
CA ARG A 14 9.90 29.98 -29.48
C ARG A 14 9.07 28.72 -29.19
N LEU A 15 9.13 27.73 -30.08
CA LEU A 15 8.42 26.46 -29.94
C LEU A 15 9.02 25.60 -28.79
N LEU A 16 10.36 25.51 -28.69
CA LEU A 16 11.03 24.82 -27.59
C LEU A 16 10.77 25.46 -26.21
N GLY A 17 10.67 26.80 -26.16
CA GLY A 17 10.38 27.53 -24.91
C GLY A 17 8.97 27.27 -24.39
N ARG A 18 7.95 27.27 -25.26
CA ARG A 18 6.57 26.94 -24.89
C ARG A 18 6.44 25.49 -24.44
N TRP A 19 7.14 24.55 -25.09
CA TRP A 19 7.12 23.15 -24.69
C TRP A 19 7.72 22.95 -23.28
N ARG A 20 8.82 23.64 -22.94
CA ARG A 20 9.39 23.61 -21.59
C ARG A 20 8.42 24.07 -20.52
N VAL A 21 7.69 25.17 -20.76
CA VAL A 21 6.69 25.67 -19.81
C VAL A 21 5.52 24.70 -19.67
N VAL A 22 5.05 24.09 -20.77
CA VAL A 22 3.99 23.08 -20.73
C VAL A 22 4.41 21.85 -19.91
N TRP A 23 5.64 21.37 -20.06
CA TRP A 23 6.16 20.27 -19.24
C TRP A 23 6.24 20.63 -17.76
N ILE A 24 6.71 21.84 -17.43
CA ILE A 24 6.80 22.30 -16.04
C ILE A 24 5.40 22.44 -15.42
N VAL A 25 4.43 23.00 -16.16
CA VAL A 25 3.05 23.15 -15.70
C VAL A 25 2.36 21.80 -15.56
N LEU A 26 2.61 20.86 -16.47
CA LEU A 26 2.08 19.48 -16.39
C LEU A 26 2.68 18.73 -15.20
N LEU A 27 3.99 18.86 -14.98
CA LEU A 27 4.68 18.27 -13.83
C LEU A 27 4.22 18.91 -12.51
N ALA A 28 4.00 20.23 -12.48
CA ALA A 28 3.41 20.91 -11.35
C ALA A 28 1.95 20.46 -11.11
N ALA A 29 1.12 20.33 -12.13
CA ALA A 29 -0.25 19.84 -11.99
C ALA A 29 -0.31 18.39 -11.48
N LEU A 30 0.65 17.55 -11.88
CA LEU A 30 0.84 16.18 -11.37
C LEU A 30 1.31 16.18 -9.90
N LEU A 31 2.16 17.15 -9.50
CA LEU A 31 2.65 17.27 -8.12
C LEU A 31 1.62 17.94 -7.18
N LEU A 32 0.70 18.77 -7.69
CA LEU A 32 -0.31 19.49 -6.91
C LEU A 32 -1.67 18.75 -6.83
N SER A 33 -1.88 17.67 -7.58
CA SER A 33 -3.12 16.88 -7.53
C SER A 33 -3.09 15.80 -6.43
N GLY A 34 -2.96 16.22 -5.17
CA GLY A 34 -3.15 15.36 -4.01
C GLY A 34 -4.56 15.46 -3.44
N CYS A 35 -5.49 14.61 -3.87
CA CYS A 35 -6.83 14.48 -3.28
C CYS A 35 -6.78 13.60 -2.02
N VAL A 36 -7.01 14.18 -0.84
CA VAL A 36 -7.09 13.48 0.45
C VAL A 36 -8.54 13.05 0.75
N LYS A 37 -8.77 11.74 0.92
CA LYS A 37 -9.95 11.14 1.57
C LYS A 37 -9.61 9.73 2.10
N TYR A 38 -10.33 9.25 3.12
CA TYR A 38 -9.96 9.12 4.54
C TYR A 38 -10.44 7.72 5.05
N ASP A 39 -10.01 7.30 6.25
CA ASP A 39 -10.22 6.02 6.98
C ASP A 39 -9.42 4.75 6.58
N VAL A 40 -9.15 3.89 7.58
CA VAL A 40 -8.03 2.91 7.69
C VAL A 40 -7.52 2.40 6.35
N ALA A 41 -6.33 2.83 5.96
CA ALA A 41 -5.64 2.46 4.74
C ALA A 41 -4.39 1.63 5.06
N VAL A 42 -4.26 0.47 4.40
CA VAL A 42 -2.97 -0.19 4.26
C VAL A 42 -2.42 0.19 2.90
N ASN A 43 -1.32 0.95 2.88
CA ASN A 43 -0.67 1.37 1.65
C ASN A 43 0.62 0.57 1.44
N PHE A 44 0.69 -0.13 0.31
CA PHE A 44 1.91 -0.75 -0.19
C PHE A 44 2.53 0.15 -1.26
N ASN A 45 3.63 0.84 -0.94
CA ASN A 45 4.36 1.64 -1.92
C ASN A 45 5.36 0.80 -2.70
N ASP A 46 6.01 -0.17 -2.04
CA ASP A 46 7.01 -1.08 -2.60
C ASP A 46 7.12 -2.37 -1.77
N GLU A 47 7.89 -3.36 -2.22
CA GLU A 47 8.14 -4.63 -1.52
C GLU A 47 8.59 -4.41 -0.06
N HIS A 48 9.38 -3.36 0.18
CA HIS A 48 9.98 -3.08 1.48
C HIS A 48 9.42 -1.86 2.21
N HIS A 49 8.39 -1.22 1.68
CA HIS A 49 7.89 0.04 2.23
C HIS A 49 6.37 0.11 2.15
N GLY A 50 5.74 0.11 3.31
CA GLY A 50 4.32 0.40 3.43
C GLY A 50 3.97 1.05 4.76
N ALA A 51 2.72 1.50 4.87
CA ALA A 51 2.20 2.11 6.09
C ALA A 51 0.76 1.71 6.36
N ILE A 52 0.47 1.44 7.63
CA ILE A 52 -0.89 1.38 8.18
C ILE A 52 -1.24 2.81 8.57
N VAL A 53 -2.19 3.41 7.86
CA VAL A 53 -2.68 4.77 8.13
C VAL A 53 -4.09 4.66 8.66
N GLN A 54 -4.33 5.12 9.88
CA GLN A 54 -5.68 5.16 10.46
C GLN A 54 -6.05 6.60 10.78
N HIS A 55 -7.11 7.08 10.15
CA HIS A 55 -7.78 8.30 10.59
C HIS A 55 -8.86 7.93 11.58
N ILE A 56 -8.94 8.68 12.67
CA ILE A 56 -9.96 8.53 13.69
C ILE A 56 -10.55 9.92 13.90
N ARG A 57 -11.83 10.06 13.58
CA ARG A 57 -12.62 11.24 13.89
C ARG A 57 -13.82 10.82 14.73
N LEU A 58 -13.90 11.32 15.96
CA LEU A 58 -15.09 11.12 16.78
C LEU A 58 -16.18 12.09 16.30
N GLY A 59 -17.27 11.54 15.76
CA GLY A 59 -18.42 12.33 15.35
C GLY A 59 -19.20 12.87 16.54
N GLU A 60 -19.91 13.99 16.35
CA GLU A 60 -20.76 14.62 17.37
C GLU A 60 -21.85 13.69 17.91
N GLN A 61 -22.23 12.66 17.15
CA GLN A 61 -23.22 11.63 17.55
C GLN A 61 -22.71 10.65 18.60
N LEU A 62 -21.41 10.65 18.93
CA LEU A 62 -20.83 9.93 20.06
C LEU A 62 -21.01 10.73 21.37
N THR A 63 -22.20 11.33 21.56
CA THR A 63 -22.58 12.16 22.73
C THR A 63 -22.46 11.43 24.07
N SER A 64 -22.38 10.09 24.06
CA SER A 64 -22.16 9.27 25.25
C SER A 64 -20.72 9.32 25.78
N PHE A 65 -19.74 9.77 24.98
CA PHE A 65 -18.37 9.93 25.42
C PHE A 65 -18.15 11.33 25.96
N SER A 66 -17.80 11.44 27.25
CA SER A 66 -17.30 12.71 27.76
C SER A 66 -15.99 13.08 27.05
N ASN A 67 -15.74 14.38 26.85
CA ASN A 67 -14.51 14.86 26.21
C ASN A 67 -13.23 14.31 26.88
N ALA A 68 -13.29 14.04 28.18
CA ALA A 68 -12.20 13.41 28.93
C ALA A 68 -11.98 11.93 28.54
N GLN A 69 -13.04 11.14 28.39
CA GLN A 69 -12.95 9.74 27.98
C GLN A 69 -12.46 9.60 26.53
N ALA A 70 -12.95 10.46 25.63
CA ALA A 70 -12.48 10.51 24.24
C ALA A 70 -10.99 10.85 24.16
N THR A 71 -10.54 11.84 24.93
CA THR A 71 -9.13 12.24 24.99
C THR A 71 -8.23 11.12 25.51
N GLU A 72 -8.64 10.44 26.58
CA GLU A 72 -7.88 9.33 27.16
C GLU A 72 -7.80 8.13 26.20
N TRP A 73 -8.90 7.82 25.50
CA TRP A 73 -8.88 6.79 24.48
C TRP A 73 -7.92 7.13 23.34
N LEU A 74 -7.97 8.34 22.78
CA LEU A 74 -7.05 8.77 21.74
C LEU A 74 -5.59 8.74 22.22
N ARG A 75 -5.33 9.09 23.48
CA ARG A 75 -4.00 8.97 24.10
C ARG A 75 -3.51 7.53 24.13
N SER A 76 -4.39 6.57 24.42
CA SER A 76 -4.07 5.14 24.37
C SER A 76 -3.70 4.68 22.96
N ILE A 77 -4.36 5.21 21.93
CA ILE A 77 -4.03 4.93 20.53
C ILE A 77 -2.67 5.52 20.16
N GLU A 78 -2.38 6.76 20.56
CA GLU A 78 -1.07 7.38 20.37
C GLU A 78 0.06 6.57 21.02
N GLN A 79 -0.17 6.05 22.22
CA GLN A 79 0.81 5.22 22.92
C GLN A 79 1.07 3.89 22.20
N ARG A 80 0.02 3.22 21.71
CA ARG A 80 0.16 1.99 20.90
C ARG A 80 0.91 2.26 19.60
N ALA A 81 0.60 3.36 18.92
CA ALA A 81 1.30 3.78 17.72
C ALA A 81 2.81 3.96 17.99
N LYS A 82 3.18 4.65 19.08
CA LYS A 82 4.58 4.84 19.47
C LYS A 82 5.29 3.52 19.77
N GLN A 83 4.63 2.57 20.43
CA GLN A 83 5.19 1.24 20.70
C GLN A 83 5.50 0.46 19.42
N LEU A 84 4.75 0.71 18.35
CA LEU A 84 4.95 0.10 17.03
C LEU A 84 5.84 0.95 16.10
N GLN A 85 6.58 1.91 16.66
CA GLN A 85 7.42 2.86 15.91
C GLN A 85 6.63 3.72 14.91
N GLY A 86 5.34 3.89 15.15
CA GLY A 86 4.45 4.75 14.40
C GLY A 86 4.49 6.20 14.85
N LYS A 87 3.94 7.07 14.01
CA LYS A 87 3.77 8.50 14.23
C LYS A 87 2.29 8.82 14.36
N THR A 88 1.97 9.86 15.10
CA THR A 88 0.61 10.39 15.19
C THR A 88 0.60 11.88 14.86
N LYS A 89 -0.44 12.32 14.17
CA LYS A 89 -0.74 13.72 13.91
C LYS A 89 -2.10 14.04 14.48
N ARG A 90 -2.14 14.92 15.48
CA ARG A 90 -3.39 15.34 16.11
C ARG A 90 -3.92 16.59 15.41
N PHE A 91 -5.16 16.55 14.97
CA PHE A 91 -5.85 17.68 14.35
C PHE A 91 -6.76 18.41 15.36
N SER A 92 -7.34 17.67 16.32
CA SER A 92 -8.16 18.24 17.39
C SER A 92 -8.19 17.34 18.64
N SER A 93 -8.97 17.72 19.65
CA SER A 93 -9.24 16.85 20.82
C SER A 93 -9.97 15.56 20.43
N GLN A 94 -10.61 15.51 19.26
CA GLN A 94 -11.48 14.44 18.77
C GLN A 94 -11.03 13.87 17.42
N GLU A 95 -9.85 14.27 16.92
CA GLU A 95 -9.36 13.87 15.60
C GLU A 95 -7.85 13.62 15.62
N ILE A 96 -7.46 12.39 15.25
CA ILE A 96 -6.05 11.98 15.13
C ILE A 96 -5.86 11.15 13.86
N VAL A 97 -4.68 11.28 13.26
CA VAL A 97 -4.19 10.36 12.23
C VAL A 97 -3.00 9.60 12.80
N VAL A 98 -3.05 8.29 12.70
CA VAL A 98 -1.99 7.36 13.09
C VAL A 98 -1.34 6.81 11.83
N THR A 99 -0.01 6.72 11.82
CA THR A 99 0.77 6.16 10.71
C THR A 99 1.81 5.21 11.28
N VAL A 100 1.66 3.91 11.04
CA VAL A 100 2.59 2.88 11.47
C VAL A 100 3.31 2.30 10.25
N PRO A 101 4.62 2.52 10.08
CA PRO A 101 5.36 1.97 8.94
C PRO A 101 5.61 0.47 9.12
N PHE A 102 5.72 -0.24 8.01
CA PHE A 102 6.16 -1.64 7.95
C PHE A 102 7.09 -1.86 6.75
N SER A 103 7.99 -2.83 6.87
CA SER A 103 9.00 -3.16 5.87
C SER A 103 8.73 -4.45 5.11
N ASN A 104 7.77 -5.26 5.53
CA ASN A 104 7.37 -6.47 4.83
C ASN A 104 5.99 -6.93 5.30
N GLY A 105 5.50 -8.02 4.70
CA GLY A 105 4.17 -8.55 4.95
C GLY A 105 3.97 -9.17 6.32
N GLU A 106 4.99 -9.86 6.84
CA GLU A 106 4.97 -10.45 8.17
C GLU A 106 4.91 -9.36 9.24
N GLU A 107 5.73 -8.31 9.08
CA GLU A 107 5.73 -7.16 9.97
C GLU A 107 4.41 -6.39 9.91
N LEU A 108 3.80 -6.24 8.73
CA LEU A 108 2.45 -5.68 8.59
C LEU A 108 1.46 -6.47 9.43
N ALA A 109 1.40 -7.80 9.27
CA ALA A 109 0.47 -8.64 10.00
C ALA A 109 0.72 -8.55 11.51
N ALA A 110 1.97 -8.64 11.95
CA ALA A 110 2.35 -8.53 13.36
C ALA A 110 1.96 -7.18 13.96
N LYS A 111 2.36 -6.07 13.33
CA LYS A 111 2.06 -4.71 13.81
C LYS A 111 0.57 -4.42 13.82
N PHE A 112 -0.15 -4.83 12.77
CA PHE A 112 -1.59 -4.67 12.69
C PHE A 112 -2.29 -5.44 13.83
N ASN A 113 -1.97 -6.71 14.00
CA ASN A 113 -2.56 -7.55 15.05
C ASN A 113 -2.21 -7.03 16.45
N GLN A 114 -0.99 -6.55 16.68
CA GLN A 114 -0.57 -5.98 17.96
C GLN A 114 -1.25 -4.63 18.25
N PHE A 115 -1.52 -3.83 17.22
CA PHE A 115 -2.20 -2.54 17.35
C PHE A 115 -3.66 -2.69 17.79
N PHE A 116 -4.39 -3.62 17.16
CA PHE A 116 -5.81 -3.88 17.46
C PHE A 116 -6.02 -4.85 18.63
N ASN A 117 -5.08 -5.77 18.88
CA ASN A 117 -5.08 -6.70 20.01
C ASN A 117 -3.82 -6.49 20.88
N PRO A 118 -3.75 -5.40 21.67
CA PRO A 118 -2.61 -5.19 22.55
C PRO A 118 -2.59 -6.32 23.59
N VAL A 119 -1.62 -7.23 23.46
CA VAL A 119 -1.32 -8.20 24.51
C VAL A 119 -0.80 -7.40 25.70
N ALA A 120 -1.51 -7.46 26.82
CA ALA A 120 -0.96 -6.94 28.08
C ALA A 120 0.37 -7.69 28.30
N ALA A 121 1.49 -6.97 28.22
CA ALA A 121 2.80 -7.55 28.47
C ALA A 121 2.78 -8.26 29.83
N GLY A 122 2.80 -9.59 29.81
CA GLY A 122 2.66 -10.42 31.01
C GLY A 122 1.61 -11.52 30.86
N SER A 123 2.10 -12.74 30.67
CA SER A 123 1.41 -14.01 30.94
C SER A 123 0.24 -13.88 31.93
N GLY A 124 -0.96 -14.26 31.49
CA GLY A 124 -2.07 -14.65 32.38
C GLY A 124 -3.00 -13.55 32.91
N SER A 125 -2.93 -12.29 32.45
CA SER A 125 -3.81 -11.24 32.97
C SER A 125 -4.98 -10.88 32.05
N LYS A 126 -6.19 -11.15 32.56
CA LYS A 126 -7.50 -10.62 32.16
C LYS A 126 -7.38 -9.32 31.36
N LYS A 127 -8.03 -9.26 30.18
CA LYS A 127 -8.29 -8.04 29.39
C LYS A 127 -8.46 -6.86 30.34
N ARG A 128 -7.39 -6.08 30.53
CA ARG A 128 -7.44 -4.88 31.37
C ARG A 128 -8.46 -4.00 30.66
N LYS A 129 -9.63 -3.81 31.28
CA LYS A 129 -10.65 -2.87 30.83
C LYS A 129 -10.00 -1.49 30.86
N THR A 130 -9.27 -1.15 29.81
CA THR A 130 -8.97 0.25 29.47
C THR A 130 -10.33 0.87 29.24
N GLY A 131 -10.74 1.72 30.19
CA GLY A 131 -12.12 2.14 30.36
C GLY A 131 -12.84 2.48 29.05
N ASN A 132 -13.97 1.81 28.86
CA ASN A 132 -15.10 2.23 28.04
C ASN A 132 -14.99 2.25 26.51
N LEU A 133 -14.09 1.49 25.88
CA LEU A 133 -14.27 1.17 24.45
C LEU A 133 -14.35 -0.32 24.14
N PRO A 134 -15.19 -0.71 23.16
CA PRO A 134 -15.31 -2.08 22.69
C PRO A 134 -13.94 -2.63 22.27
N SER A 135 -13.60 -3.81 22.77
CA SER A 135 -12.53 -4.59 22.15
C SER A 135 -13.05 -5.11 20.81
N ILE A 136 -12.59 -4.50 19.72
CA ILE A 136 -12.83 -4.96 18.36
C ILE A 136 -11.83 -6.09 18.11
N ASP A 137 -12.32 -7.31 17.90
CA ASP A 137 -11.45 -8.45 17.55
C ASP A 137 -11.14 -8.37 16.06
N SER A 138 -9.85 -8.35 15.74
CA SER A 138 -9.34 -8.00 14.43
C SER A 138 -8.13 -8.87 14.13
N LYS A 139 -8.17 -9.65 13.05
CA LYS A 139 -7.08 -10.55 12.65
C LYS A 139 -6.72 -10.32 11.19
N LEU A 140 -5.50 -9.89 10.97
CA LEU A 140 -4.90 -9.75 9.65
C LEU A 140 -3.82 -10.81 9.46
N ASN A 141 -3.86 -11.48 8.32
CA ASN A 141 -2.85 -12.43 7.90
C ASN A 141 -2.47 -12.18 6.44
N LEU A 142 -1.17 -12.24 6.14
CA LEU A 142 -0.63 -12.05 4.81
C LEU A 142 0.26 -13.24 4.46
N LYS A 143 -0.09 -13.96 3.40
CA LYS A 143 0.78 -14.99 2.81
C LYS A 143 1.51 -14.39 1.60
N GLN A 144 2.80 -14.65 1.51
CA GLN A 144 3.64 -14.11 0.44
C GLN A 144 4.23 -15.26 -0.39
N HIS A 145 4.33 -15.05 -1.70
CA HIS A 145 5.01 -15.94 -2.64
C HIS A 145 5.95 -15.11 -3.49
N ASN A 146 7.25 -15.35 -3.33
CA ASN A 146 8.30 -14.54 -3.93
C ASN A 146 8.71 -15.18 -5.27
N PHE A 147 8.61 -14.43 -6.35
CA PHE A 147 9.21 -14.76 -7.65
C PHE A 147 10.35 -13.78 -7.93
N PHE A 148 11.19 -14.11 -8.91
CA PHE A 148 12.40 -13.32 -9.20
C PHE A 148 12.11 -11.84 -9.47
N VAL A 149 11.05 -11.51 -10.20
CA VAL A 149 10.70 -10.13 -10.60
C VAL A 149 9.44 -9.59 -9.93
N VAL A 150 8.65 -10.46 -9.30
CA VAL A 150 7.31 -10.12 -8.79
C VAL A 150 7.04 -10.91 -7.52
N GLN A 151 6.20 -10.38 -6.64
CA GLN A 151 5.75 -11.05 -5.43
C GLN A 151 4.22 -11.11 -5.42
N GLN A 152 3.67 -12.30 -5.22
CA GLN A 152 2.25 -12.49 -4.98
C GLN A 152 1.97 -12.38 -3.48
N ASN A 153 0.98 -11.58 -3.11
CA ASN A 153 0.55 -11.40 -1.74
C ASN A 153 -0.93 -11.77 -1.62
N GLN A 154 -1.27 -12.63 -0.68
CA GLN A 154 -2.63 -13.01 -0.32
C GLN A 154 -2.93 -12.47 1.07
N LEU A 155 -3.82 -11.49 1.14
CA LEU A 155 -4.28 -10.85 2.37
C LEU A 155 -5.63 -11.42 2.76
N SER A 156 -5.72 -11.94 3.98
CA SER A 156 -6.98 -12.29 4.63
C SER A 156 -7.15 -11.43 5.88
N TYR A 157 -8.26 -10.73 5.96
CA TYR A 157 -8.60 -9.87 7.08
C TYR A 157 -9.98 -10.25 7.65
N GLU A 158 -10.02 -10.53 8.94
CA GLU A 158 -11.23 -10.86 9.69
C GLU A 158 -11.47 -9.81 10.77
N LEU A 159 -12.67 -9.26 10.82
CA LEU A 159 -13.07 -8.22 11.75
C LEU A 159 -14.41 -8.54 12.38
N ASP A 160 -14.43 -8.83 13.67
CA ASP A 160 -15.65 -9.13 14.41
C ASP A 160 -16.24 -7.86 15.04
N LEU A 161 -17.30 -7.35 14.42
CA LEU A 161 -18.04 -6.18 14.88
C LEU A 161 -19.29 -6.55 15.70
N ARG A 162 -19.52 -7.83 16.04
CA ARG A 162 -20.71 -8.25 16.82
C ARG A 162 -20.75 -7.63 18.21
N SER A 163 -19.59 -7.42 18.83
CA SER A 163 -19.48 -6.78 20.15
C SER A 163 -19.96 -5.32 20.16
N LEU A 164 -19.89 -4.63 19.00
CA LEU A 164 -20.38 -3.26 18.84
C LEU A 164 -21.90 -3.19 18.83
N ALA A 165 -22.59 -4.19 18.27
CA ALA A 165 -24.05 -4.25 18.27
C ALA A 165 -24.63 -4.41 19.69
N VAL A 166 -23.96 -5.19 20.55
CA VAL A 166 -24.39 -5.42 21.94
C VAL A 166 -24.25 -4.15 22.79
N LEU A 167 -23.25 -3.32 22.51
CA LEU A 167 -23.07 -2.02 23.20
C LEU A 167 -24.16 -1.01 22.82
N ALA A 168 -24.67 -1.05 21.58
CA ALA A 168 -25.81 -0.23 21.18
C ALA A 168 -27.11 -0.65 21.91
N ALA A 169 -27.27 -1.94 22.24
CA ALA A 169 -28.47 -2.47 22.89
C ALA A 169 -28.52 -2.24 24.41
N ASN A 170 -27.37 -2.15 25.10
CA ASN A 170 -27.29 -2.12 26.58
C ASN A 170 -27.39 -0.73 27.24
N GLY A 171 -27.94 0.28 26.56
CA GLY A 171 -28.57 1.41 27.26
C GLY A 171 -27.76 2.71 27.44
N SER A 172 -27.08 3.22 26.40
CA SER A 172 -26.68 4.64 26.38
C SER A 172 -26.71 5.33 25.01
N ALA A 173 -27.32 4.73 23.98
CA ALA A 173 -27.67 5.44 22.74
C ALA A 173 -28.75 4.69 21.95
N ILE A 174 -29.94 5.28 21.80
CA ILE A 174 -31.01 4.82 20.89
C ILE A 174 -30.61 5.24 19.48
N VAL A 175 -29.57 4.61 18.92
CA VAL A 175 -29.13 4.88 17.56
C VAL A 175 -28.66 3.57 16.95
N SER A 176 -29.22 3.26 15.79
CA SER A 176 -28.87 2.07 15.03
C SER A 176 -27.34 1.96 14.90
N PRO A 177 -26.73 0.82 15.26
CA PRO A 177 -25.27 0.63 15.20
C PRO A 177 -24.66 0.87 13.80
N GLY A 178 -25.49 0.88 12.76
CA GLY A 178 -25.12 1.22 11.39
C GLY A 178 -24.87 2.71 11.10
N SER A 179 -25.28 3.66 11.95
CA SER A 179 -25.12 5.10 11.68
C SER A 179 -24.06 5.80 12.54
N LEU A 180 -23.48 5.11 13.53
CA LEU A 180 -22.54 5.71 14.48
C LEU A 180 -21.08 5.51 14.10
N LEU A 181 -20.78 4.54 13.24
CA LEU A 181 -19.42 4.14 12.90
C LEU A 181 -19.37 3.72 11.43
N ASP A 182 -19.15 4.68 10.54
CA ASP A 182 -18.80 4.41 9.14
C ASP A 182 -17.37 3.88 9.10
N LEU A 183 -17.24 2.56 9.18
CA LEU A 183 -15.95 1.89 9.15
C LEU A 183 -15.60 1.52 7.70
N HIS A 184 -14.61 2.22 7.17
CA HIS A 184 -14.02 1.90 5.86
C HIS A 184 -12.66 1.27 6.05
N PHE A 185 -12.45 0.15 5.36
CA PHE A 185 -11.13 -0.42 5.16
C PHE A 185 -10.72 -0.16 3.70
N SER A 186 -9.56 0.44 3.50
CA SER A 186 -9.00 0.67 2.17
C SER A 186 -7.66 -0.02 2.00
N LEU A 187 -7.47 -0.62 0.82
CA LEU A 187 -6.23 -1.23 0.41
C LEU A 187 -5.77 -0.57 -0.88
N GLU A 188 -4.57 0.00 -0.85
CA GLU A 188 -3.93 0.59 -2.01
C GLU A 188 -2.75 -0.29 -2.44
N THR A 189 -2.73 -0.65 -3.73
CA THR A 189 -1.74 -1.58 -4.30
C THR A 189 -1.18 -1.06 -5.63
N PRO A 190 0.11 -1.28 -5.90
CA PRO A 190 0.79 -0.70 -7.05
C PRO A 190 0.39 -1.32 -8.39
N TRP A 191 -0.01 -2.60 -8.44
CA TRP A 191 -0.41 -3.32 -9.66
C TRP A 191 -1.84 -3.88 -9.61
N GLY A 192 -2.64 -3.38 -8.68
CA GLY A 192 -4.03 -3.75 -8.50
C GLY A 192 -4.23 -5.06 -7.72
N ALA A 193 -5.41 -5.20 -7.12
CA ALA A 193 -5.81 -6.42 -6.41
C ALA A 193 -7.07 -7.05 -7.00
N LYS A 194 -7.20 -8.35 -6.78
CA LYS A 194 -8.40 -9.14 -7.07
C LYS A 194 -8.93 -9.73 -5.77
N THR A 195 -10.24 -9.70 -5.58
CA THR A 195 -10.90 -10.37 -4.45
C THR A 195 -11.01 -11.86 -4.75
N ILE A 196 -10.66 -12.68 -3.77
CA ILE A 196 -10.76 -14.15 -3.83
C ILE A 196 -11.74 -14.61 -2.74
N GLY A 197 -12.50 -15.67 -3.01
CA GLY A 197 -13.38 -16.29 -2.01
C GLY A 197 -14.78 -15.65 -1.91
N GLN A 198 -15.78 -16.34 -2.44
CA GLN A 198 -17.18 -16.14 -2.06
C GLN A 198 -17.51 -17.09 -0.92
N THR A 199 -17.01 -16.80 0.27
CA THR A 199 -17.37 -17.54 1.49
C THR A 199 -18.44 -16.77 2.26
N ALA A 200 -19.07 -17.40 3.25
CA ALA A 200 -20.08 -16.75 4.07
C ALA A 200 -19.48 -15.52 4.78
N ASN A 201 -20.17 -14.37 4.68
CA ASN A 201 -19.76 -13.06 5.20
C ASN A 201 -18.59 -12.35 4.49
N THR A 202 -18.22 -12.76 3.26
CA THR A 202 -17.29 -11.97 2.43
C THR A 202 -17.98 -10.73 1.88
N ILE A 203 -17.35 -9.56 2.06
CA ILE A 203 -17.85 -8.29 1.52
C ILE A 203 -17.10 -7.94 0.24
N ASN A 204 -17.84 -7.54 -0.79
CA ASN A 204 -17.26 -7.10 -2.05
C ASN A 204 -16.77 -5.64 -1.95
N PRO A 205 -15.52 -5.35 -2.34
CA PRO A 205 -15.02 -4.00 -2.36
C PRO A 205 -15.62 -3.18 -3.51
N LYS A 206 -15.68 -1.87 -3.32
CA LYS A 206 -15.70 -0.92 -4.42
C LYS A 206 -14.28 -0.77 -4.94
N SER A 207 -14.07 -1.14 -6.20
CA SER A 207 -12.78 -0.99 -6.88
C SER A 207 -12.71 0.38 -7.55
N TYR A 208 -11.67 1.13 -7.27
CA TYR A 208 -11.36 2.42 -7.86
C TYR A 208 -10.05 2.34 -8.62
N ASN A 209 -9.91 3.20 -9.64
CA ASN A 209 -8.70 3.30 -10.44
C ASN A 209 -8.23 1.92 -10.95
N ASN A 210 -9.11 1.20 -11.64
CA ASN A 210 -8.81 -0.10 -12.25
C ASN A 210 -8.23 -1.18 -11.30
N GLY A 211 -8.60 -1.16 -10.02
CA GLY A 211 -8.15 -2.16 -9.02
C GLY A 211 -7.00 -1.72 -8.14
N HIS A 212 -6.39 -0.55 -8.37
CA HIS A 212 -5.30 -0.02 -7.55
C HIS A 212 -5.75 0.43 -6.15
N LYS A 213 -7.04 0.75 -5.99
CA LYS A 213 -7.63 1.09 -4.69
C LYS A 213 -8.91 0.29 -4.48
N LEU A 214 -8.94 -0.52 -3.43
CA LEU A 214 -10.12 -1.27 -3.02
C LEU A 214 -10.62 -0.71 -1.70
N VAL A 215 -11.92 -0.40 -1.64
CA VAL A 215 -12.56 0.13 -0.43
C VAL A 215 -13.71 -0.78 -0.05
N TRP A 216 -13.64 -1.32 1.17
CA TRP A 216 -14.72 -2.09 1.78
C TRP A 216 -15.45 -1.23 2.79
N THR A 217 -16.78 -1.23 2.70
CA THR A 217 -17.65 -0.69 3.73
C THR A 217 -17.97 -1.82 4.70
N LEU A 218 -17.49 -1.71 5.93
CA LEU A 218 -17.68 -2.74 6.96
C LEU A 218 -19.08 -2.61 7.57
N ILE A 219 -19.74 -3.73 7.82
CA ILE A 219 -21.09 -3.81 8.37
C ILE A 219 -21.00 -3.99 9.90
N PRO A 220 -21.45 -3.02 10.70
CA PRO A 220 -21.48 -3.15 12.15
C PRO A 220 -22.37 -4.31 12.62
N GLY A 221 -21.98 -4.97 13.71
CA GLY A 221 -22.77 -6.08 14.27
C GLY A 221 -22.59 -7.43 13.57
N GLN A 222 -21.72 -7.52 12.57
CA GLN A 222 -21.42 -8.76 11.84
C GLN A 222 -19.92 -9.09 11.88
N LEU A 223 -19.60 -10.35 11.57
CA LEU A 223 -18.24 -10.75 11.24
C LEU A 223 -17.98 -10.33 9.79
N ASN A 224 -16.98 -9.49 9.57
CA ASN A 224 -16.59 -9.01 8.26
C ASN A 224 -15.34 -9.77 7.83
N ARG A 225 -15.42 -10.49 6.70
CA ARG A 225 -14.27 -11.19 6.10
C ARG A 225 -13.89 -10.55 4.78
N LEU A 226 -12.59 -10.30 4.60
CA LEU A 226 -12.02 -9.74 3.39
C LEU A 226 -10.86 -10.62 2.95
N GLU A 227 -10.86 -11.01 1.68
CA GLU A 227 -9.80 -11.84 1.11
C GLU A 227 -9.40 -11.30 -0.26
N VAL A 228 -8.12 -10.96 -0.43
CA VAL A 228 -7.61 -10.38 -1.66
C VAL A 228 -6.23 -10.91 -2.01
N VAL A 229 -5.97 -10.95 -3.31
CA VAL A 229 -4.65 -11.26 -3.87
C VAL A 229 -4.20 -10.09 -4.72
N PHE A 230 -2.95 -9.68 -4.52
CA PHE A 230 -2.31 -8.61 -5.29
C PHE A 230 -0.85 -8.95 -5.57
N TRP A 231 -0.32 -8.33 -6.62
CA TRP A 231 1.07 -8.50 -7.05
C TRP A 231 1.86 -7.24 -6.74
N LEU A 232 3.11 -7.40 -6.30
CA LEU A 232 4.08 -6.33 -6.15
C LEU A 232 5.26 -6.57 -7.11
N PRO A 233 5.81 -5.53 -7.75
CA PRO A 233 7.11 -5.63 -8.40
C PRO A 233 8.19 -5.93 -7.37
N SER A 234 9.22 -6.69 -7.77
CA SER A 234 10.48 -6.76 -7.04
C SER A 234 11.52 -5.89 -7.75
N PRO A 235 11.87 -4.71 -7.21
CA PRO A 235 12.85 -3.80 -7.83
C PRO A 235 14.22 -4.47 -8.03
N LEU A 236 14.61 -5.38 -7.14
CA LEU A 236 15.88 -6.10 -7.20
C LEU A 236 15.98 -7.00 -8.44
N GLY A 237 14.93 -7.79 -8.70
CA GLY A 237 14.86 -8.64 -9.89
C GLY A 237 14.85 -7.85 -11.18
N ILE A 238 14.04 -6.78 -11.23
CA ILE A 238 13.97 -5.87 -12.38
C ILE A 238 15.35 -5.23 -12.61
N GLY A 239 16.01 -4.75 -11.56
CA GLY A 239 17.35 -4.17 -11.63
C GLY A 239 18.38 -5.15 -12.18
N THR A 240 18.32 -6.42 -11.77
CA THR A 240 19.23 -7.46 -12.27
C THR A 240 19.02 -7.71 -13.77
N ILE A 241 17.77 -7.77 -14.24
CA ILE A 241 17.46 -7.91 -15.67
C ILE A 241 18.04 -6.73 -16.46
N VAL A 242 17.87 -5.50 -15.97
CA VAL A 242 18.42 -4.30 -16.63
C VAL A 242 19.94 -4.37 -16.73
N ILE A 243 20.63 -4.76 -15.66
CA ILE A 243 22.09 -4.92 -15.66
C ILE A 243 22.52 -5.98 -16.68
N VAL A 244 21.87 -7.15 -16.68
CA VAL A 244 22.16 -8.22 -17.65
C VAL A 244 21.97 -7.74 -19.09
N VAL A 245 20.87 -7.05 -19.38
CA VAL A 245 20.60 -6.48 -20.71
C VAL A 245 21.66 -5.46 -21.10
N LEU A 246 22.09 -4.58 -20.19
CA LEU A 246 23.15 -3.60 -20.44
C LEU A 246 24.49 -4.27 -20.73
N VAL A 247 24.87 -5.28 -19.95
CA VAL A 247 26.12 -6.04 -20.15
C VAL A 247 26.09 -6.77 -21.49
N LEU A 248 24.99 -7.46 -21.82
CA LEU A 248 24.84 -8.16 -23.09
C LEU A 248 24.84 -7.19 -24.29
N SER A 249 24.18 -6.03 -24.14
CA SER A 249 24.19 -4.99 -25.17
C SER A 249 25.60 -4.43 -25.38
N GLY A 250 26.33 -4.15 -24.30
CA GLY A 250 27.72 -3.70 -24.38
C GLY A 250 28.64 -4.75 -25.01
N PHE A 251 28.44 -6.03 -24.68
CA PHE A 251 29.17 -7.13 -25.29
C PHE A 251 28.87 -7.24 -26.78
N TYR A 252 27.59 -7.20 -27.17
CA TYR A 252 27.16 -7.27 -28.56
C TYR A 252 27.70 -6.09 -29.39
N VAL A 253 27.69 -4.87 -28.84
CA VAL A 253 28.27 -3.70 -29.53
C VAL A 253 29.77 -3.86 -29.72
N LYS A 254 30.49 -4.42 -28.74
CA LYS A 254 31.95 -4.59 -28.79
C LYS A 254 32.38 -5.73 -29.71
N TYR A 255 31.75 -6.90 -29.59
CA TYR A 255 32.19 -8.14 -30.22
C TYR A 255 31.34 -8.53 -31.43
N LYS A 256 30.19 -7.88 -31.67
CA LYS A 256 29.17 -8.23 -32.68
C LYS A 256 28.72 -9.70 -32.64
N SER A 257 29.05 -10.40 -31.58
CA SER A 257 28.65 -11.77 -31.28
C SER A 257 28.07 -11.80 -29.88
N PHE A 258 27.30 -12.84 -29.59
CA PHE A 258 26.87 -13.12 -28.23
C PHE A 258 27.90 -14.02 -27.53
N PRO A 259 28.05 -13.92 -26.20
CA PRO A 259 29.12 -14.59 -25.46
C PRO A 259 29.01 -16.12 -25.46
N TRP A 260 27.86 -16.67 -25.88
CA TRP A 260 27.59 -18.11 -25.98
C TRP A 260 27.72 -18.67 -27.40
N ILE A 261 28.09 -17.85 -28.40
CA ILE A 261 28.39 -18.35 -29.74
C ILE A 261 29.88 -18.75 -29.74
N PRO A 262 30.21 -20.05 -29.85
CA PRO A 262 31.61 -20.46 -29.93
C PRO A 262 32.24 -19.90 -31.21
N GLU A 263 33.39 -19.23 -31.10
CA GLU A 263 34.22 -18.90 -32.26
C GLU A 263 34.61 -20.21 -32.94
N GLN A 264 34.04 -20.48 -34.13
CA GLN A 264 34.53 -21.57 -34.97
C GLN A 264 35.90 -21.14 -35.52
N ASN A 265 36.97 -21.62 -34.88
CA ASN A 265 38.31 -21.54 -35.41
C ASN A 265 38.35 -22.24 -36.77
N LEU A 266 38.44 -21.46 -37.86
CA LEU A 266 38.76 -21.96 -39.19
C LEU A 266 40.24 -22.34 -39.22
N SER A 267 40.57 -23.55 -38.79
CA SER A 267 41.91 -24.12 -38.95
C SER A 267 41.83 -25.59 -39.33
N GLU A 268 41.45 -25.89 -40.56
CA GLU A 268 41.84 -27.13 -41.22
C GLU A 268 41.51 -27.08 -42.71
N THR A 269 42.54 -26.91 -43.55
CA THR A 269 42.78 -27.75 -44.74
C THR A 269 44.12 -27.31 -45.35
N SER A 270 45.21 -27.90 -44.87
CA SER A 270 46.45 -28.00 -45.66
C SER A 270 46.25 -29.14 -46.66
N PRO A 271 46.34 -28.92 -47.99
CA PRO A 271 46.34 -30.02 -48.93
C PRO A 271 47.70 -30.72 -48.88
N LEU A 272 47.69 -32.01 -48.54
CA LEU A 272 48.80 -32.92 -48.79
C LEU A 272 49.09 -32.92 -50.30
N SER A 273 50.22 -32.33 -50.70
CA SER A 273 50.75 -32.48 -52.05
C SER A 273 51.36 -33.87 -52.19
N VAL A 274 50.73 -34.69 -53.03
CA VAL A 274 51.33 -35.88 -53.61
C VAL A 274 52.32 -35.43 -54.69
N ASN A 275 53.60 -35.73 -54.49
CA ASN A 275 54.54 -36.22 -55.51
C ASN A 275 55.87 -36.62 -54.87
#